data_AF-A0ABD1C3A6-F1
#
_entry.id   AF-A0ABD1C3A6-F1
#
_cell.length_a   1.000
_cell.length_b   1.000
_cell.length_c   1.000
_cell.angle_alpha   90.00
_cell.angle_beta   90.00
_cell.angle_gamma   90.00
#
_symmetry.space_group_name_H-M   'P 1'
#
loop_
_entity.id
_entity.type
_entity.pdbx_description
1 polymer ?
#
loop_
_entity_poly.entity_id
_entity_poly.type
_entity_poly.pdbx_seq_one_letter_code
_entity_poly.pdbx_strand_id
1 'polypeptide(L)'
;MAASSSSGLGKTSKGSQVFLNFRGEELRKTFIADLEFALEEANINYFIDKHEQLGTKLQNLLVRIEQSRVALAIFSKEYTTSVWCLDELVKIRECMDKGSLIGIPIFYKLKTSVVSNLEGDFGDNFRKLKRNNQQDLVRTQNWEEALTSIPEIIGMHLSEYRFFVCPFSFS
;
A
#
# COMPACT_ATOMS: atom_id res chain seq x y z
N MET A 1 51.77 19.86 1.70
CA MET A 1 50.41 19.42 2.09
C MET A 1 49.58 19.30 0.83
N ALA A 2 49.24 18.08 0.41
CA ALA A 2 48.35 17.84 -0.73
C ALA A 2 47.02 17.35 -0.15
N ALA A 3 45.95 18.12 -0.33
CA ALA A 3 44.61 17.74 0.07
C ALA A 3 43.98 16.93 -1.07
N SER A 4 43.73 15.65 -0.83
CA SER A 4 42.95 14.79 -1.70
C SER A 4 41.50 15.28 -1.70
N SER A 5 41.05 15.82 -2.84
CA SER A 5 39.63 16.07 -3.08
C SER A 5 38.94 14.74 -3.37
N SER A 6 38.32 14.16 -2.35
CA SER A 6 37.33 13.11 -2.57
C SER A 6 36.10 13.77 -3.20
N SER A 7 35.93 13.58 -4.50
CA SER A 7 34.67 13.85 -5.18
C SER A 7 33.66 12.83 -4.66
N GLY A 8 33.01 13.16 -3.54
CA GLY A 8 31.87 12.44 -3.03
C GLY A 8 30.86 12.33 -4.16
N LEU A 9 30.68 11.12 -4.69
CA LEU A 9 29.58 10.78 -5.58
C LEU A 9 28.31 11.32 -4.92
N GLY A 10 27.73 12.36 -5.52
CA GLY A 10 26.43 12.85 -5.12
C GLY A 10 25.48 11.66 -5.12
N LYS A 11 24.99 11.27 -3.94
CA LYS A 11 23.82 10.40 -3.81
C LYS A 11 22.70 11.12 -4.54
N THR A 12 22.49 10.78 -5.80
CA THR A 12 21.23 11.06 -6.48
C THR A 12 20.18 10.40 -5.60
N SER A 13 19.26 11.19 -5.05
CA SER A 13 18.18 10.66 -4.22
C SER A 13 17.29 9.80 -5.10
N LYS A 14 17.65 8.52 -5.26
CA LYS A 14 16.80 7.52 -5.88
C LYS A 14 15.53 7.50 -5.04
N GLY A 15 14.40 7.94 -5.63
CA GLY A 15 13.09 7.89 -4.99
C GLY A 15 12.81 6.52 -4.40
N SER A 16 11.90 6.45 -3.44
CA SER A 16 11.51 5.18 -2.81
C SER A 16 11.19 4.14 -3.88
N GLN A 17 11.71 2.92 -3.74
CA GLN A 17 11.44 1.86 -4.70
C GLN A 17 10.12 1.17 -4.37
N VAL A 18 9.81 1.04 -3.08
CA VAL A 18 8.61 0.38 -2.56
C VAL A 18 7.78 1.35 -1.70
N PHE A 19 6.49 1.49 -2.01
CA PHE A 19 5.51 2.17 -1.17
C PHE A 19 4.73 1.14 -0.35
N LEU A 20 4.65 1.32 0.96
CA LEU A 20 3.90 0.44 1.86
C LEU A 20 2.62 1.13 2.30
N ASN A 21 1.48 0.59 1.86
CA ASN A 21 0.15 1.09 2.15
C ASN A 21 -0.58 0.08 3.04
N PHE A 22 -0.82 0.45 4.29
CA PHE A 22 -1.41 -0.44 5.28
C PHE A 22 -2.08 0.32 6.42
N ARG A 23 -2.87 -0.41 7.22
CA ARG A 23 -3.44 0.09 8.48
C ARG A 23 -3.50 -1.04 9.50
N GLY A 24 -3.34 -0.68 10.77
CA GLY A 24 -3.54 -1.56 11.91
C GLY A 24 -2.33 -1.60 12.83
N GLU A 25 -2.57 -1.46 14.13
CA GLU A 25 -1.51 -1.36 15.13
C GLU A 25 -0.78 -2.70 15.30
N GLU A 26 -1.53 -3.81 15.33
CA GLU A 26 -0.98 -5.16 15.41
C GLU A 26 -0.10 -5.47 14.18
N LEU A 27 -0.62 -5.16 13.00
CA LEU A 27 0.09 -5.35 11.72
C LEU A 27 1.42 -4.58 11.72
N ARG A 28 1.41 -3.34 12.24
CA ARG A 28 2.62 -2.50 12.33
C ARG A 28 3.70 -3.15 13.21
N LYS A 29 3.33 -3.65 14.38
CA LYS A 29 4.28 -4.22 15.37
C LYS A 29 4.79 -5.61 15.01
N THR A 30 4.14 -6.29 14.07
CA THR A 30 4.46 -7.66 13.68
C THR A 30 4.98 -7.69 12.25
N PHE A 31 4.12 -8.00 11.28
CA PHE A 31 4.48 -8.22 9.88
C PHE A 31 5.21 -7.04 9.24
N ILE A 32 4.81 -5.79 9.54
CA ILE A 32 5.47 -4.62 8.96
C ILE A 32 6.88 -4.44 9.54
N ALA A 33 7.07 -4.65 10.84
CA ALA A 33 8.40 -4.57 11.44
C ALA A 33 9.37 -5.59 10.80
N ASP A 34 8.91 -6.82 10.59
CA ASP A 34 9.68 -7.86 9.92
C ASP A 34 9.96 -7.52 8.44
N LEU A 35 8.97 -6.94 7.75
CA LEU A 35 9.11 -6.52 6.36
C LEU A 35 10.08 -5.34 6.21
N GLU A 36 10.02 -4.36 7.10
CA GLU A 36 10.98 -3.25 7.16
C GLU A 36 12.40 -3.79 7.29
N PHE A 37 12.63 -4.66 8.28
CA PHE A 37 13.94 -5.27 8.49
C PHE A 37 14.45 -6.02 7.24
N ALA A 38 13.60 -6.80 6.59
CA ALA A 38 13.97 -7.51 5.36
C ALA A 38 14.30 -6.57 4.18
N LEU A 39 13.56 -5.46 4.03
CA LEU A 39 13.82 -4.46 3.00
C LEU A 39 15.14 -3.71 3.26
N GLU A 40 15.44 -3.41 4.53
CA GLU A 40 16.70 -2.78 4.95
C GLU A 40 17.90 -3.70 4.67
N GLU A 41 17.83 -4.97 5.07
CA GLU A 41 18.87 -5.97 4.78
C GLU A 41 19.12 -6.13 3.28
N ALA A 42 18.06 -6.05 2.47
CA ALA A 42 18.14 -6.10 1.02
C ALA A 42 18.60 -4.79 0.36
N ASN A 43 18.87 -3.72 1.13
CA ASN A 43 19.18 -2.36 0.64
C ASN A 43 18.11 -1.81 -0.32
N ILE A 44 16.84 -2.13 -0.08
CA ILE A 44 15.70 -1.64 -0.86
C ILE A 44 15.13 -0.40 -0.18
N ASN A 45 15.12 0.73 -0.90
CA ASN A 45 14.53 1.95 -0.38
C ASN A 45 13.00 1.81 -0.33
N TYR A 46 12.40 1.98 0.84
CA TYR A 46 10.95 1.93 0.99
C TYR A 46 10.39 3.20 1.64
N PHE A 47 9.08 3.38 1.54
CA PHE A 47 8.36 4.44 2.22
C PHE A 47 7.12 3.85 2.91
N ILE A 48 7.03 4.09 4.21
CA ILE A 48 5.82 3.84 5.00
C ILE A 48 5.17 5.17 5.27
N ASP A 49 3.86 5.21 5.10
CA ASP A 49 3.09 6.28 5.69
C ASP A 49 2.98 6.12 7.22
N LYS A 50 3.67 6.99 7.98
CA LYS A 50 3.74 6.99 9.45
C LYS A 50 2.67 7.91 10.09
N HIS A 51 1.52 8.13 9.44
CA HIS A 51 0.50 9.12 9.83
C HIS A 51 -0.27 8.90 11.13
N GLU A 52 0.29 8.18 12.10
CA GLU A 52 -0.21 8.28 13.46
C GLU A 52 0.18 9.62 14.14
N GLN A 53 1.12 10.42 13.58
CA GLN A 53 1.65 11.57 14.33
C GLN A 53 1.61 12.98 13.73
N LEU A 54 1.67 13.25 12.43
CA LEU A 54 1.71 14.67 12.01
C LEU A 54 1.20 14.87 10.58
N GLY A 55 0.32 15.87 10.45
CA GLY A 55 -0.34 16.36 9.24
C GLY A 55 0.59 16.76 8.10
N THR A 56 1.26 15.77 7.53
CA THR A 56 1.97 15.89 6.26
C THR A 56 0.90 16.07 5.20
N LYS A 57 1.02 17.11 4.37
CA LYS A 57 0.06 17.43 3.32
C LYS A 57 -0.09 16.21 2.40
N LEU A 58 -1.32 15.72 2.24
CA LEU A 58 -1.72 14.60 1.36
C LEU A 58 -1.03 14.65 -0.02
N GLN A 59 -0.81 15.85 -0.55
CA GLN A 59 -0.11 16.10 -1.81
C GLN A 59 1.30 15.48 -1.86
N ASN A 60 2.05 15.49 -0.75
CA ASN A 60 3.40 14.93 -0.71
C ASN A 60 3.41 13.39 -0.74
N LEU A 61 2.35 12.73 -0.29
CA LEU A 61 2.24 11.26 -0.31
C LEU A 61 1.93 10.76 -1.71
N LEU A 62 1.00 11.42 -2.40
CA LEU A 62 0.63 11.06 -3.76
C LEU A 62 1.83 11.17 -4.70
N VAL A 63 2.68 12.19 -4.51
CA VAL A 63 3.96 12.31 -5.23
C VAL A 63 4.90 11.15 -4.93
N ARG A 64 4.93 10.64 -3.70
CA ARG A 64 5.77 9.48 -3.34
C ARG A 64 5.27 8.18 -3.96
N ILE A 65 3.96 7.99 -4.08
CA ILE A 65 3.37 6.87 -4.82
C ILE A 65 3.77 6.95 -6.29
N GLU A 66 3.66 8.13 -6.91
CA GLU A 66 4.04 8.35 -8.31
C GLU A 66 5.54 8.15 -8.57
N GLN A 67 6.39 8.41 -7.57
CA GLN A 67 7.84 8.18 -7.65
C GLN A 67 8.25 6.74 -7.33
N SER A 68 7.33 5.92 -6.80
CA SER A 68 7.60 4.54 -6.44
C SER A 68 7.50 3.61 -7.64
N ARG A 69 8.27 2.51 -7.61
CA ARG A 69 8.22 1.48 -8.68
C ARG A 69 7.25 0.35 -8.33
N VAL A 70 7.14 0.06 -7.04
CA VAL A 70 6.25 -0.98 -6.49
C VAL A 70 5.44 -0.37 -5.35
N ALA A 71 4.18 -0.74 -5.23
CA ALA A 71 3.36 -0.49 -4.05
C ALA A 71 2.83 -1.79 -3.47
N LEU A 72 3.03 -2.01 -2.18
CA LEU A 72 2.42 -3.11 -1.43
C LEU A 72 1.16 -2.59 -0.74
N ALA A 73 -0.01 -3.03 -1.22
CA ALA A 73 -1.30 -2.76 -0.59
C ALA A 73 -1.64 -3.89 0.39
N ILE A 74 -1.41 -3.67 1.68
CA ILE A 74 -1.49 -4.70 2.72
C ILE A 74 -2.85 -4.60 3.41
N PHE A 75 -3.81 -5.37 2.91
CA PHE A 75 -5.18 -5.43 3.42
C PHE A 75 -5.22 -6.15 4.76
N SER A 76 -5.73 -5.45 5.77
CA SER A 76 -6.01 -5.94 7.12
C SER A 76 -7.46 -5.63 7.50
N LYS A 77 -7.94 -6.18 8.62
CA LYS A 77 -9.27 -5.85 9.16
C LYS A 77 -9.50 -4.35 9.38
N GLU A 78 -8.44 -3.61 9.72
CA GLU A 78 -8.49 -2.17 10.02
C GLU A 78 -8.25 -1.29 8.77
N TYR A 79 -7.92 -1.87 7.62
CA TYR A 79 -7.60 -1.13 6.40
C TYR A 79 -8.71 -0.14 6.01
N THR A 80 -9.95 -0.60 6.02
CA THR A 80 -11.14 0.18 5.63
C THR A 80 -11.66 1.12 6.72
N THR A 81 -10.90 1.32 7.81
CA THR A 81 -11.22 2.35 8.82
C THR A 81 -10.49 3.67 8.57
N SER A 82 -9.59 3.73 7.57
CA SER A 82 -8.76 4.90 7.29
C SER A 82 -9.07 5.51 5.92
N VAL A 83 -9.63 6.72 5.91
CA VAL A 83 -9.91 7.50 4.69
C VAL A 83 -8.63 7.66 3.86
N TRP A 84 -7.52 7.99 4.51
CA TRP A 84 -6.22 8.16 3.87
C TRP A 84 -5.72 6.87 3.21
N CYS A 85 -5.85 5.72 3.88
CA CYS A 85 -5.40 4.45 3.33
C CYS A 85 -6.17 4.09 2.04
N LEU A 86 -7.46 4.45 1.97
CA LEU A 86 -8.29 4.29 0.79
C LEU A 86 -7.97 5.30 -0.33
N ASP A 87 -7.63 6.54 -0.01
CA ASP A 87 -7.16 7.51 -1.01
C ASP A 87 -5.82 7.09 -1.62
N GLU A 88 -4.90 6.58 -0.80
CA GLU A 88 -3.64 6.00 -1.27
C GLU A 88 -3.90 4.81 -2.20
N LEU A 89 -4.85 3.94 -1.86
CA LEU A 89 -5.23 2.81 -2.70
C LEU A 89 -5.76 3.25 -4.07
N VAL A 90 -6.62 4.28 -4.10
CA VAL A 90 -7.08 4.88 -5.36
C VAL A 90 -5.91 5.39 -6.17
N LYS A 91 -4.94 6.05 -5.53
CA LYS A 91 -3.75 6.54 -6.23
C LYS A 91 -2.88 5.42 -6.78
N ILE A 92 -2.71 4.34 -6.02
CA ILE A 92 -2.00 3.14 -6.46
C ILE A 92 -2.68 2.59 -7.71
N ARG A 93 -4.01 2.44 -7.71
CA ARG A 93 -4.77 2.01 -8.90
C ARG A 93 -4.53 2.92 -10.10
N GLU A 94 -4.65 4.24 -9.93
CA GLU A 94 -4.40 5.19 -11.03
C GLU A 94 -3.00 5.04 -11.64
N CYS A 95 -1.98 4.81 -10.82
CA CYS A 95 -0.61 4.60 -11.28
C CYS A 95 -0.42 3.24 -11.96
N MET A 96 -1.14 2.20 -11.49
CA MET A 96 -1.18 0.89 -12.16
C MET A 96 -1.85 0.98 -13.53
N ASP A 97 -2.99 1.67 -13.64
CA ASP A 97 -3.71 1.86 -14.90
C ASP A 97 -2.87 2.62 -15.94
N LYS A 98 -1.98 3.50 -15.48
CA LYS A 98 -1.00 4.22 -16.33
C LYS A 98 0.25 3.39 -16.65
N GLY A 99 0.41 2.20 -16.06
CA GLY A 99 1.60 1.36 -16.20
C GLY A 99 2.86 1.93 -15.54
N SER A 100 2.75 2.92 -14.65
CA SER A 100 3.90 3.56 -14.01
C SER A 100 4.31 2.91 -12.69
N LEU A 101 3.44 2.07 -12.11
CA LEU A 101 3.61 1.45 -10.80
C LEU A 101 3.12 0.00 -10.83
N ILE A 102 3.86 -0.92 -10.21
CA ILE A 102 3.40 -2.29 -9.97
C ILE A 102 2.74 -2.35 -8.59
N GLY A 103 1.43 -2.58 -8.53
CA GLY A 103 0.73 -2.85 -7.27
C GLY A 103 0.77 -4.34 -6.92
N ILE A 104 1.01 -4.66 -5.65
CA ILE A 104 0.98 -6.04 -5.12
C ILE A 104 0.08 -6.05 -3.88
N PRO A 105 -1.03 -6.81 -3.89
CA PRO A 105 -1.95 -6.92 -2.78
C PRO A 105 -1.44 -8.00 -1.83
N ILE A 106 -1.45 -7.71 -0.53
CA ILE A 106 -1.10 -8.65 0.53
C ILE A 106 -2.29 -8.74 1.47
N PHE A 107 -2.78 -9.95 1.73
CA PHE A 107 -3.96 -10.18 2.57
C PHE A 107 -3.52 -10.65 3.96
N TYR A 108 -3.41 -9.73 4.92
CA TYR A 108 -3.00 -10.04 6.28
C TYR A 108 -4.18 -10.52 7.12
N LYS A 109 -4.18 -11.82 7.45
CA LYS A 109 -5.25 -12.49 8.23
C LYS A 109 -6.65 -12.31 7.62
N LEU A 110 -6.73 -12.14 6.30
CA LEU A 110 -7.96 -12.03 5.54
C LEU A 110 -7.95 -13.02 4.38
N LYS A 111 -9.13 -13.52 3.99
CA LYS A 111 -9.31 -14.20 2.71
C LYS A 111 -9.41 -13.15 1.61
N THR A 112 -8.96 -13.49 0.40
CA THR A 112 -9.11 -12.62 -0.79
C THR A 112 -10.57 -12.24 -1.04
N SER A 113 -11.49 -13.20 -0.90
CA SER A 113 -12.94 -12.99 -1.07
C SER A 113 -13.51 -11.93 -0.12
N VAL A 114 -12.95 -11.81 1.09
CA VAL A 114 -13.41 -10.80 2.07
C VAL A 114 -13.17 -9.38 1.56
N VAL A 115 -12.04 -9.17 0.88
CA VAL A 115 -11.69 -7.88 0.29
C VAL A 115 -12.49 -7.65 -1.00
N SER A 116 -12.44 -8.60 -1.94
CA SER A 116 -13.11 -8.48 -3.25
C SER A 116 -14.64 -8.34 -3.13
N ASN A 117 -15.27 -9.01 -2.18
CA ASN A 117 -16.73 -8.94 -1.98
C ASN A 117 -17.15 -7.94 -0.89
N LEU A 118 -16.19 -7.27 -0.23
CA LEU A 118 -16.45 -6.37 0.91
C LEU A 118 -17.33 -7.04 1.98
N GLU A 119 -16.89 -8.21 2.45
CA GLU A 119 -17.59 -9.04 3.43
C GLU A 119 -17.07 -8.85 4.87
N GLY A 120 -17.85 -9.33 5.84
CA GLY A 120 -17.50 -9.34 7.26
C GLY A 120 -17.11 -7.97 7.82
N ASP A 121 -16.28 -7.97 8.86
CA ASP A 121 -15.83 -6.75 9.54
C ASP A 121 -15.14 -5.76 8.59
N PHE A 122 -14.41 -6.27 7.58
CA PHE A 122 -13.75 -5.44 6.58
C PHE A 122 -14.76 -4.60 5.78
N GLY A 123 -15.81 -5.26 5.29
CA GLY A 123 -16.92 -4.62 4.59
C GLY A 123 -17.79 -3.73 5.48
N ASP A 124 -18.03 -4.15 6.72
CA ASP A 124 -18.80 -3.38 7.70
C ASP A 124 -18.09 -2.05 8.03
N ASN A 125 -16.78 -2.10 8.24
CA ASN A 125 -15.93 -0.93 8.43
C ASN A 125 -15.98 -0.01 7.21
N PHE A 126 -15.85 -0.57 5.99
CA PHE A 126 -15.94 0.21 4.76
C PHE A 126 -17.30 0.90 4.61
N ARG A 127 -18.41 0.18 4.82
CA ARG A 127 -19.77 0.74 4.73
C ARG A 127 -19.99 1.84 5.77
N LYS A 128 -19.44 1.70 6.98
CA LYS A 128 -19.47 2.77 8.00
C LYS A 128 -18.68 4.00 7.55
N LEU A 129 -17.47 3.82 7.02
CA LEU A 129 -16.64 4.91 6.50
C LEU A 129 -17.34 5.60 5.31
N LYS A 130 -17.84 4.84 4.34
CA LYS A 130 -18.62 5.35 3.20
C LYS A 130 -19.82 6.20 3.65
N ARG A 131 -20.56 5.76 4.68
CA ARG A 131 -21.67 6.54 5.27
C ARG A 131 -21.21 7.89 5.82
N ASN A 132 -20.07 7.93 6.51
CA ASN A 132 -19.52 9.16 7.06
C ASN A 132 -19.01 10.13 5.99
N ASN A 133 -18.79 9.65 4.77
CA ASN A 133 -18.24 10.41 3.64
C ASN A 133 -19.21 10.56 2.45
N GLN A 134 -20.52 10.38 2.68
CA GLN A 134 -21.56 10.39 1.63
C GLN A 134 -21.68 11.70 0.83
N GLN A 135 -21.11 12.80 1.33
CA GLN A 135 -21.11 14.08 0.63
C GLN A 135 -20.26 14.04 -0.66
N ASP A 136 -19.30 13.12 -0.74
CA ASP A 136 -18.42 12.95 -1.90
C ASP A 136 -18.60 11.54 -2.49
N LEU A 137 -19.70 11.37 -3.23
CA LEU A 137 -20.06 10.08 -3.82
C LEU A 137 -18.98 9.57 -4.78
N VAL A 138 -18.38 10.46 -5.57
CA VAL A 138 -17.32 10.11 -6.53
C VAL A 138 -16.13 9.48 -5.80
N ARG A 139 -15.67 10.10 -4.72
CA ARG A 139 -14.55 9.56 -3.93
C ARG A 139 -14.89 8.22 -3.30
N THR A 140 -16.09 8.07 -2.74
CA THR A 140 -16.49 6.79 -2.15
C THR A 140 -16.63 5.67 -3.18
N GLN A 141 -17.03 6.00 -4.41
CA GLN A 141 -17.10 5.05 -5.52
C GLN A 141 -15.70 4.63 -5.96
N ASN A 142 -14.77 5.58 -6.07
CA ASN A 142 -13.38 5.29 -6.41
C ASN A 142 -12.72 4.35 -5.37
N TRP A 143 -13.00 4.53 -4.08
CA TRP A 143 -12.52 3.61 -3.04
C TRP A 143 -13.06 2.19 -3.23
N GLU A 144 -14.36 2.05 -3.49
CA GLU A 144 -15.00 0.76 -3.71
C GLU A 144 -14.37 0.05 -4.91
N GLU A 145 -14.26 0.74 -6.03
CA GLU A 145 -13.63 0.17 -7.23
C GLU A 145 -12.15 -0.17 -7.01
N ALA A 146 -11.40 0.63 -6.25
CA ALA A 146 -10.00 0.31 -5.96
C ALA A 146 -9.85 -0.93 -5.06
N LEU A 147 -10.74 -1.10 -4.08
CA LEU A 147 -10.79 -2.27 -3.21
C LEU A 147 -11.14 -3.57 -3.97
N THR A 148 -12.02 -3.49 -4.96
CA THR A 148 -12.45 -4.67 -5.73
C THR A 148 -11.48 -4.99 -6.88
N SER A 149 -11.01 -3.98 -7.61
CA SER A 149 -10.21 -4.18 -8.83
C SER A 149 -8.75 -4.54 -8.57
N ILE A 150 -8.07 -3.96 -7.57
CA ILE A 150 -6.65 -4.25 -7.34
C ILE A 150 -6.42 -5.76 -7.06
N PRO A 151 -7.17 -6.42 -6.17
CA PRO A 151 -7.10 -7.88 -6.00
C PRO A 151 -7.28 -8.66 -7.31
N GLU A 152 -8.19 -8.21 -8.18
CA GLU A 152 -8.51 -8.87 -9.45
C GLU A 152 -7.44 -8.64 -10.53
N ILE A 153 -6.89 -7.42 -10.64
CA ILE A 153 -5.86 -7.07 -11.62
C ILE A 153 -4.61 -7.92 -11.39
N ILE A 154 -4.21 -8.11 -10.14
CA ILE A 154 -3.12 -9.02 -9.82
C ILE A 154 -3.52 -10.47 -10.10
N GLY A 155 -4.77 -10.88 -9.85
CA GLY A 155 -5.27 -12.19 -10.30
C GLY A 155 -5.18 -12.41 -11.81
N MET A 156 -5.47 -11.38 -12.62
CA MET A 156 -5.34 -11.42 -14.07
C MET A 156 -3.86 -11.46 -14.51
N HIS A 157 -2.99 -10.67 -13.89
CA HIS A 157 -1.55 -10.63 -14.22
C HIS A 157 -0.76 -11.82 -13.65
N LEU A 158 -1.22 -12.43 -12.56
CA LEU A 158 -0.68 -13.66 -11.96
C LEU A 158 -0.96 -14.91 -12.82
N SER A 159 -1.93 -14.84 -13.74
CA SER A 159 -2.12 -15.91 -14.73
C SER A 159 -0.89 -16.08 -15.63
N GLU A 160 -0.04 -15.04 -15.76
CA GLU A 160 1.25 -15.10 -16.45
C GLU A 160 2.48 -15.10 -15.52
N TYR A 161 2.36 -14.69 -14.25
CA TYR A 161 3.48 -14.71 -13.29
C TYR A 161 3.08 -15.33 -11.95
N ARG A 162 3.53 -16.54 -11.64
CA ARG A 162 3.31 -17.21 -10.34
C ARG A 162 4.19 -16.59 -9.25
N PHE A 163 3.59 -15.90 -8.29
CA PHE A 163 4.18 -15.70 -6.95
C PHE A 163 3.25 -16.19 -5.84
N PHE A 164 3.88 -16.62 -4.75
CA PHE A 164 3.36 -17.51 -3.72
C PHE A 164 2.09 -17.00 -3.03
N VAL A 165 1.00 -17.75 -3.19
CA VAL A 165 -0.07 -17.82 -2.19
C VAL A 165 0.56 -18.41 -0.94
N CYS A 166 0.81 -17.59 0.09
CA CYS A 166 1.23 -18.09 1.41
C CYS A 166 0.02 -18.78 2.06
N PRO A 167 -0.02 -20.12 2.20
CA PRO A 167 -1.08 -20.80 2.91
C PRO A 167 -0.62 -20.94 4.36
N PHE A 168 -0.59 -19.85 5.12
CA PHE A 168 -0.45 -19.97 6.57
C PHE A 168 -1.84 -20.23 7.16
N SER A 169 -2.25 -21.50 7.08
CA SER A 169 -3.26 -22.04 7.97
C SER A 169 -2.61 -22.24 9.33
N PHE A 170 -2.85 -21.32 10.27
CA PHE A 170 -2.63 -21.62 11.69
C PHE A 170 -3.68 -22.65 12.09
N SER A 171 -3.24 -23.88 12.38
CA SER A 171 -3.97 -24.83 13.23
C SER A 171 -3.76 -24.48 14.70
#